data_AF-A0A0M1JED2-F1
#
_entry.id   AF-A0A0M1JED2-F1
#
_cell.length_a   1.000
_cell.length_b   1.000
_cell.length_c   1.000
_cell.angle_alpha   90.00
_cell.angle_beta   90.00
_cell.angle_gamma   90.00
#
_symmetry.space_group_name_H-M   'P 1'
#
loop_
_entity.id
_entity.type
_entity.pdbx_description
1 polymer ?
#
loop_
_entity_poly.entity_id
_entity_poly.type
_entity_poly.pdbx_seq_one_letter_code
_entity_poly.pdbx_strand_id
1 'polypeptide(L)'
;MPVGVIGIGYGDGYPRHAQTGTPILLAGQRVPLIGRVSMDMISVDLRRVPKIPPIGTEALLWGQELPTEEIASCANTIVYQLVTGITNRVQRIYIN
;
A
#
# COMPACT_ATOMS: atom_id res chain seq x y z
N MET A 1 -20.64 -0.36 2.62
CA MET A 1 -19.38 0.44 2.59
C MET A 1 -18.46 -0.22 1.58
N PRO A 2 -18.17 0.38 0.42
CA PRO A 2 -17.28 -0.25 -0.57
C PRO A 2 -15.85 -0.29 -0.03
N VAL A 3 -15.25 -1.48 -0.07
CA VAL A 3 -13.89 -1.76 0.40
C VAL A 3 -13.15 -2.45 -0.74
N GLY A 4 -11.93 -1.99 -1.01
CA GLY A 4 -11.01 -2.65 -1.92
C GLY A 4 -10.06 -3.57 -1.15
N VAL A 5 -9.64 -4.67 -1.78
CA VAL A 5 -8.61 -5.57 -1.25
C VAL A 5 -7.44 -5.57 -2.23
N ILE A 6 -6.23 -5.38 -1.70
CA ILE A 6 -4.99 -5.40 -2.49
C ILE A 6 -4.20 -6.63 -2.04
N GLY A 7 -3.72 -7.42 -3.00
CA GLY A 7 -2.95 -8.64 -2.79
C GLY A 7 -1.49 -8.35 -2.41
N ILE A 8 -1.29 -7.69 -1.28
CA ILE A 8 -0.01 -7.46 -0.63
C ILE A 8 -0.21 -7.42 0.88
N GLY A 9 0.77 -7.86 1.65
CA GLY A 9 0.76 -7.70 3.10
C GLY A 9 2.15 -7.73 3.72
N TYR A 10 2.20 -7.98 5.03
CA TYR A 10 3.47 -7.99 5.75
C TYR A 10 4.38 -9.17 5.38
N GLY A 11 3.84 -10.23 4.76
CA GLY A 11 4.64 -11.32 4.19
C GLY A 11 5.49 -10.87 3.01
N ASP A 12 5.11 -9.79 2.35
CA ASP A 12 5.82 -9.19 1.21
C ASP A 12 6.80 -8.08 1.65
N GLY A 13 6.70 -7.65 2.92
CA GLY A 13 7.49 -6.58 3.50
C GLY A 13 6.72 -5.28 3.78
N TYR A 14 5.41 -5.25 3.50
CA TYR A 14 4.60 -4.08 3.85
C TYR A 14 4.48 -3.95 5.39
N PRO A 15 4.63 -2.75 5.98
CA PRO A 15 4.70 -2.61 7.43
C PRO A 15 3.39 -3.03 8.10
N ARG A 16 3.43 -4.10 8.90
CA ARG A 16 2.25 -4.62 9.62
C ARG A 16 1.57 -3.57 10.51
N HIS A 17 2.37 -2.63 11.00
CA HIS A 17 1.96 -1.57 11.91
C HIS A 17 1.59 -0.25 11.20
N ALA A 18 1.51 -0.23 9.85
CA ALA A 18 0.90 0.89 9.14
C ALA A 18 -0.49 1.19 9.70
N GLN A 19 -0.72 2.46 10.02
CA GLN A 19 -1.95 2.88 10.66
C GLN A 19 -3.11 2.96 9.66
N THR A 20 -4.34 2.85 10.16
CA THR A 20 -5.51 3.23 9.36
C THR A 20 -5.36 4.69 8.92
N GLY A 21 -5.57 4.96 7.64
CA GLY A 21 -5.30 6.24 7.02
C GLY A 21 -4.02 6.27 6.17
N THR A 22 -3.12 5.27 6.28
CA THR A 22 -1.94 5.20 5.41
C THR A 22 -2.37 5.29 3.94
N PRO A 23 -1.81 6.23 3.17
CA PRO A 23 -2.22 6.46 1.79
C PRO A 23 -1.76 5.35 0.86
N ILE A 24 -2.60 5.01 -0.10
CA ILE A 24 -2.32 4.13 -1.24
C ILE A 24 -2.89 4.82 -2.48
N LEU A 25 -2.22 4.74 -3.64
CA LEU A 25 -2.83 5.20 -4.90
C LEU A 25 -3.46 4.03 -5.64
N LEU A 26 -4.71 4.19 -6.07
CA LEU A 26 -5.36 3.32 -7.06
C LEU A 26 -5.56 4.11 -8.34
N ALA A 27 -4.84 3.78 -9.42
CA ALA A 27 -4.86 4.56 -10.67
C ALA A 27 -4.68 6.08 -10.44
N GLY A 28 -3.68 6.47 -9.63
CA GLY A 28 -3.40 7.87 -9.27
C GLY A 28 -4.32 8.46 -8.19
N GLN A 29 -5.38 7.77 -7.78
CA GLN A 29 -6.29 8.25 -6.74
C GLN A 29 -5.85 7.79 -5.34
N ARG A 30 -5.59 8.74 -4.44
CA ARG A 30 -5.34 8.48 -3.02
C ARG A 30 -6.57 7.88 -2.33
N VAL A 31 -6.40 6.70 -1.74
CA VAL A 31 -7.36 6.02 -0.86
C VAL A 31 -6.68 5.62 0.45
N PRO A 32 -7.38 5.66 1.60
CA PRO A 32 -6.77 5.30 2.87
C PRO A 32 -6.86 3.79 3.11
N LEU A 33 -5.78 3.22 3.63
CA LEU A 33 -5.78 1.91 4.28
C LEU A 33 -6.77 1.92 5.45
N ILE A 34 -7.53 0.83 5.61
CA ILE A 34 -8.44 0.62 6.74
C ILE A 34 -8.19 -0.74 7.39
N GLY A 35 -8.29 -0.77 8.72
CA GLY A 35 -8.04 -1.99 9.48
C GLY A 35 -6.55 -2.29 9.65
N ARG A 36 -6.23 -3.57 9.85
CA ARG A 36 -4.85 -4.06 10.04
C ARG A 36 -4.33 -4.68 8.75
N VAL A 37 -3.02 -4.54 8.52
CA VAL A 37 -2.30 -5.25 7.47
C VAL A 37 -2.24 -6.75 7.82
N SER A 38 -2.75 -7.59 6.92
CA SER A 38 -2.65 -9.05 7.02
C SER A 38 -1.35 -9.56 6.37
N MET A 39 -1.11 -10.87 6.39
CA MET A 39 0.11 -11.44 5.79
C MET A 39 0.17 -11.19 4.28
N ASP A 40 -0.96 -11.33 3.59
CA ASP A 40 -1.01 -11.32 2.12
C ASP A 40 -2.04 -10.31 1.56
N MET A 41 -2.72 -9.56 2.44
CA MET A 41 -3.77 -8.63 2.04
C MET A 41 -3.82 -7.37 2.91
N ILE A 42 -4.18 -6.26 2.26
CA ILE A 42 -4.58 -5.00 2.91
C ILE A 42 -5.95 -4.56 2.37
N SER A 43 -6.68 -3.79 3.18
CA SER A 43 -7.99 -3.24 2.83
C SER A 43 -7.94 -1.72 2.71
N VAL A 44 -8.68 -1.16 1.75
CA VAL A 44 -8.77 0.29 1.51
C VAL A 44 -10.21 0.77 1.44
N ASP A 45 -10.46 1.99 1.91
CA ASP A 45 -11.79 2.61 1.85
C ASP A 45 -12.04 3.26 0.49
N LEU A 46 -13.09 2.81 -0.19
CA LEU A 46 -13.49 3.32 -1.50
C LEU A 46 -14.69 4.26 -1.43
N ARG A 47 -15.14 4.71 -0.25
CA ARG A 47 -16.33 5.58 -0.14
C ARG A 47 -16.17 6.93 -0.83
N ARG A 48 -14.93 7.43 -0.94
CA ARG A 48 -14.63 8.77 -1.48
C ARG A 48 -14.11 8.75 -2.91
N VAL A 49 -14.08 7.59 -3.56
CA VAL A 49 -13.68 7.52 -4.97
C VAL A 49 -14.84 7.92 -5.88
N PRO A 50 -14.65 8.81 -6.87
CA PRO A 50 -15.70 9.19 -7.82
C PRO A 50 -16.26 7.99 -8.58
N LYS A 51 -15.41 6.98 -8.85
CA LYS A 51 -15.76 5.74 -9.51
C LYS A 51 -14.96 4.60 -8.90
N ILE A 52 -15.65 3.51 -8.54
CA ILE A 52 -14.99 2.31 -8.01
C ILE A 52 -14.07 1.73 -9.10
N PRO A 53 -12.76 1.57 -8.84
CA PRO A 53 -11.85 0.97 -9.80
C PRO A 53 -12.21 -0.50 -10.08
N PRO A 54 -12.03 -0.98 -11.32
CA PRO A 54 -12.24 -2.39 -11.64
C PRO A 54 -11.21 -3.28 -10.92
N ILE A 55 -11.54 -4.57 -10.79
CA ILE A 55 -10.61 -5.59 -10.31
C ILE A 55 -9.38 -5.63 -11.24
N GLY A 56 -8.18 -5.73 -10.65
CA GLY A 56 -6.91 -5.69 -11.37
C GLY A 56 -6.35 -4.28 -11.60
N THR A 57 -7.02 -3.23 -11.10
CA THR A 57 -6.44 -1.88 -11.07
C THR A 57 -5.13 -1.89 -10.30
N GLU A 58 -4.10 -1.24 -10.85
CA GLU A 58 -2.81 -1.09 -10.21
C GLU A 58 -2.91 -0.27 -8.91
N ALA A 59 -2.22 -0.75 -7.87
CA ALA A 59 -2.06 -0.06 -6.61
C ALA A 59 -0.60 0.35 -6.41
N LEU A 60 -0.36 1.65 -6.20
CA LEU A 60 0.95 2.17 -5.79
C LEU A 60 0.99 2.28 -4.27
N LEU A 61 1.90 1.51 -3.65
CA LEU A 61 2.12 1.49 -2.20
C LEU A 61 3.15 2.53 -1.77
N TRP A 62 4.20 2.71 -2.56
CA TRP A 62 5.13 3.83 -2.53
C TRP A 62 5.90 3.90 -3.85
N GLY A 63 6.40 5.07 -4.20
CA GLY A 63 7.13 5.33 -5.45
C GLY A 63 7.18 6.82 -5.76
N GLN A 64 7.39 7.17 -7.02
CA GLN A 64 7.52 8.56 -7.46
C GLN A 64 6.30 9.43 -7.11
N GLU A 65 5.08 8.90 -7.26
CA GLU A 65 3.84 9.64 -6.98
C GLU A 65 3.36 9.52 -5.52
N LEU A 66 3.99 8.64 -4.73
CA LEU A 66 3.68 8.40 -3.33
C LEU A 66 4.97 8.16 -2.54
N PRO A 67 5.61 9.21 -2.00
CA PRO A 67 6.93 9.09 -1.38
C PRO A 67 6.97 8.10 -0.23
N THR A 68 8.02 7.29 -0.17
CA THR A 68 8.20 6.25 0.87
C THR A 68 8.31 6.86 2.28
N GLU A 69 8.76 8.11 2.41
CA GLU A 69 8.80 8.90 3.65
C GLU A 69 7.40 9.06 4.27
N GLU A 70 6.38 9.26 3.43
CA GLU A 70 4.99 9.39 3.87
C GLU A 70 4.52 8.08 4.52
N ILE A 71 4.84 6.95 3.89
CA ILE A 71 4.51 5.62 4.41
C ILE A 71 5.28 5.32 5.69
N ALA A 72 6.56 5.67 5.75
CA ALA A 72 7.39 5.49 6.94
C ALA A 72 6.83 6.27 8.14
N SER A 73 6.38 7.50 7.91
CA SER A 73 5.70 8.31 8.93
C SER A 73 4.40 7.65 9.42
N CYS A 74 3.53 7.18 8.52
CA CYS A 74 2.30 6.48 8.88
C CYS A 74 2.55 5.14 9.60
N ALA A 75 3.74 4.56 9.44
CA ALA A 75 4.17 3.36 10.11
C ALA A 75 5.07 3.64 11.33
N ASN A 76 5.31 4.90 11.72
CA ASN A 76 6.20 5.25 12.82
C ASN A 76 7.58 4.54 12.72
N THR A 77 8.14 4.54 11.51
CA THR A 77 9.44 3.93 11.19
C THR A 77 10.24 4.85 10.24
N ILE A 78 11.36 4.35 9.73
CA ILE A 78 12.24 5.01 8.78
C ILE A 78 12.15 4.36 7.41
N VAL A 79 12.43 5.14 6.36
CA VAL A 79 12.44 4.68 4.95
C VAL A 79 13.29 3.44 4.75
N TYR A 80 14.46 3.37 5.39
CA TYR A 80 15.37 2.23 5.29
C TYR A 80 14.69 0.90 5.67
N GLN A 81 13.85 0.87 6.71
CA GLN A 81 13.15 -0.36 7.10
C GLN A 81 12.15 -0.80 6.03
N LEU A 82 11.50 0.14 5.34
CA LEU A 82 10.55 -0.18 4.28
C LEU A 82 11.26 -0.77 3.06
N VAL A 83 12.29 -0.07 2.55
CA VAL A 83 12.95 -0.48 1.29
C VAL A 83 13.85 -1.72 1.45
N THR A 84 14.39 -1.96 2.65
CA THR A 84 15.20 -3.16 2.94
C THR A 84 14.38 -4.33 3.49
N GLY A 85 13.15 -4.08 3.93
CA GLY A 85 12.25 -5.10 4.50
C GLY A 85 11.47 -5.92 3.47
N ILE A 86 11.62 -5.62 2.17
CA ILE A 86 10.95 -6.34 1.08
C ILE A 86 11.46 -7.78 1.02
N THR A 87 10.53 -8.73 1.11
CA THR A 87 10.88 -10.16 1.16
C THR A 87 11.06 -10.76 -0.24
N ASN A 88 11.50 -12.02 -0.29
CA ASN A 88 11.70 -12.76 -1.54
C ASN A 88 10.40 -13.10 -2.30
N ARG A 89 9.22 -12.81 -1.73
CA ARG A 89 7.93 -13.01 -2.42
C ARG A 89 7.71 -11.98 -3.53
N VAL A 90 8.31 -10.80 -3.40
CA VAL A 90 8.12 -9.69 -4.33
C VAL A 90 9.04 -9.85 -5.54
N GLN A 91 8.45 -9.87 -6.73
CA GLN A 91 9.19 -9.87 -7.98
C GLN A 91 9.94 -8.53 -8.16
N ARG A 92 11.23 -8.61 -8.47
CA ARG A 92 12.04 -7.43 -8.80
C ARG A 92 12.09 -7.27 -10.32
N ILE A 93 11.68 -6.11 -10.79
CA ILE A 93 11.70 -5.72 -12.21
C ILE A 93 12.67 -4.54 -12.33
N TYR A 94 13.65 -4.66 -13.22
CA TYR A 94 14.66 -3.64 -13.47
C TYR A 94 14.31 -2.92 -14.78
N ILE A 95 14.19 -1.60 -14.70
CA ILE A 95 13.84 -0.70 -15.80
C ILE A 95 14.93 0.38 -15.91
N ASN A 96 15.05 1.00 -17.08
CA ASN A 96 16.12 1.95 -17.40
C ASN A 96 15.78 3.39 -16.98
#